data_AF-A0A1H0SNG4-F1
#
_entry.id   AF-A0A1H0SNG4-F1
#
_cell.length_a   1.000
_cell.length_b   1.000
_cell.length_c   1.000
_cell.angle_alpha   90.00
_cell.angle_beta   90.00
_cell.angle_gamma   90.00
#
_symmetry.space_group_name_H-M   'P 1'
#
loop_
_entity.id
_entity.type
_entity.pdbx_description
1 polymer ?
#
loop_
_entity_poly.entity_id
_entity_poly.type
_entity_poly.pdbx_seq_one_letter_code
_entity_poly.pdbx_strand_id
1 'polypeptide(L)'
;MSINLPPELDWVAELAMGQSWPKGDEDKMQVLAQAWYTSAQHLEKLTQEIDPATTGVLDSLGGPVADQFSDFTRQMRTVLPNVAQSAQGIGDLSRNAAVQLEYTKYSLLIQLIFLAYTLWEL
;
A
#
# COMPACT_ATOMS: atom_id res chain seq x y z
N MET A 1 -7.08 10.60 8.66
CA MET A 1 -6.93 11.35 9.91
C MET A 1 -5.74 10.78 10.66
N SER A 2 -4.58 11.42 10.62
CA SER A 2 -3.42 10.95 11.37
C SER A 2 -3.61 11.17 12.88
N ILE A 3 -3.29 10.14 13.66
CA ILE A 3 -3.39 10.16 15.12
C ILE A 3 -2.13 10.80 15.69
N ASN A 4 -2.31 11.88 16.44
CA ASN A 4 -1.26 12.59 17.14
C ASN A 4 -1.44 12.46 18.64
N LEU A 5 -0.35 12.67 19.38
CA LEU A 5 -0.38 12.73 20.83
C LEU A 5 -1.16 13.99 21.27
N PRO A 6 -2.20 13.86 22.12
CA PRO A 6 -2.90 15.01 22.68
C PRO A 6 -1.97 15.80 23.62
N PRO A 7 -1.96 17.14 23.55
CA PRO A 7 -1.11 17.97 24.41
C PRO A 7 -1.33 17.72 25.91
N GLU A 8 -2.53 17.31 26.31
CA GLU A 8 -2.86 17.01 27.71
C GLU A 8 -2.13 15.77 28.24
N LEU A 9 -1.66 14.90 27.34
CA LEU A 9 -0.95 13.66 27.67
C LEU A 9 0.57 13.76 27.45
N ASP A 10 1.08 14.88 26.93
CA ASP A 10 2.52 15.09 26.66
C ASP A 10 3.38 14.89 27.93
N TRP A 11 2.94 15.43 29.07
CA TRP A 11 3.67 15.31 30.33
C TRP A 11 3.76 13.86 30.84
N VAL A 12 2.70 13.07 30.64
CA VAL A 12 2.67 11.64 31.00
C VAL A 12 3.52 10.83 30.02
N ALA A 13 3.45 11.18 28.74
CA ALA A 13 4.25 10.59 27.69
C ALA A 13 5.75 10.76 27.96
N GLU A 14 6.20 11.93 28.38
CA GLU A 14 7.61 12.18 28.75
C GLU A 14 8.07 11.35 29.96
N LEU A 15 7.18 11.13 30.94
CA LEU A 15 7.48 10.33 32.13
C LEU A 15 7.45 8.82 31.86
N ALA A 16 6.55 8.37 30.99
CA ALA A 16 6.20 6.95 30.83
C ALA A 16 6.82 6.31 29.59
N MET A 17 6.91 7.05 28.49
CA MET A 17 7.45 6.52 27.26
C MET A 17 8.96 6.74 27.23
N GLY A 18 9.72 5.69 27.54
CA GLY A 18 11.17 5.64 27.28
C GLY A 18 11.53 5.67 25.78
N GLN A 19 10.54 5.67 24.88
CA GLN A 19 10.70 5.80 23.43
C GLN A 19 9.80 6.93 22.90
N SER A 20 10.24 7.60 21.82
CA SER A 20 9.45 8.66 21.18
C SER A 20 8.14 8.12 20.57
N TRP A 21 7.07 8.92 20.62
CA TRP A 21 5.79 8.66 19.94
C TRP A 21 5.99 8.15 18.49
N PRO A 22 5.20 7.16 18.03
CA PRO A 22 5.33 6.63 16.68
C PRO A 22 5.18 7.72 15.61
N LYS A 23 6.25 7.94 14.83
CA LYS A 23 6.31 9.00 13.80
C LYS A 23 5.61 8.64 12.49
N GLY A 24 5.13 7.42 12.36
CA GLY A 24 4.49 6.97 11.12
C GLY A 24 3.23 7.80 10.83
N ASP A 25 2.96 7.97 9.54
CA ASP A 25 1.82 8.72 9.01
C ASP A 25 0.89 7.73 8.29
N GLU A 26 -0.20 7.39 8.96
CA GLU A 26 -1.18 6.41 8.50
C GLU A 26 -1.86 6.86 7.21
N ASP A 27 -2.14 8.16 7.11
CA ASP A 27 -2.77 8.74 5.93
C ASP A 27 -1.87 8.60 4.71
N LYS A 28 -0.56 8.87 4.86
CA LYS A 28 0.41 8.64 3.77
C LYS A 28 0.55 7.16 3.41
N MET A 29 0.48 6.26 4.39
CA MET A 29 0.50 4.81 4.12
C MET A 29 -0.75 4.35 3.36
N GLN A 30 -1.92 4.92 3.66
CA GLN A 30 -3.16 4.67 2.91
C GLN A 30 -3.07 5.24 1.49
N VAL A 31 -2.52 6.44 1.31
CA VAL A 31 -2.28 7.02 -0.03
C VAL A 31 -1.33 6.14 -0.84
N LEU A 32 -0.26 5.63 -0.22
CA LEU A 32 0.67 4.71 -0.85
C LEU A 32 -0.03 3.40 -1.27
N ALA A 33 -0.85 2.83 -0.38
CA ALA A 33 -1.65 1.63 -0.69
C ALA A 33 -2.55 1.86 -1.91
N GLN A 34 -3.24 3.00 -1.94
CA GLN A 34 -4.12 3.37 -3.03
C GLN A 34 -3.36 3.54 -4.36
N ALA A 35 -2.18 4.15 -4.34
CA ALA A 35 -1.33 4.29 -5.53
C ALA A 35 -0.91 2.92 -6.10
N TRP A 36 -0.60 1.95 -5.23
CA TRP A 36 -0.28 0.58 -5.63
C TRP A 36 -1.48 -0.17 -6.20
N TYR A 37 -2.67 -0.01 -5.60
CA TYR A 37 -3.90 -0.57 -6.15
C TYR A 37 -4.26 0.01 -7.52
N THR A 38 -4.12 1.32 -7.70
CA THR A 38 -4.33 1.96 -9.01
C THR A 38 -3.31 1.45 -10.04
N SER A 39 -2.06 1.25 -9.64
CA SER A 39 -1.03 0.67 -10.52
C SER A 39 -1.37 -0.76 -10.94
N ALA A 40 -1.83 -1.60 -10.00
CA ALA A 40 -2.30 -2.95 -10.29
C ALA A 40 -3.46 -2.94 -11.31
N GLN A 41 -4.46 -2.08 -11.11
CA GLN A 41 -5.58 -1.92 -12.04
C GLN A 41 -5.15 -1.49 -13.45
N HIS A 42 -4.17 -0.60 -13.57
CA HIS A 42 -3.63 -0.20 -14.87
C HIS A 42 -2.91 -1.35 -15.57
N LEU A 43 -2.14 -2.16 -14.82
CA LEU A 43 -1.46 -3.33 -15.37
C LEU A 43 -2.44 -4.43 -15.81
N GLU A 44 -3.54 -4.63 -15.09
CA GLU A 44 -4.61 -5.54 -15.49
C GLU A 44 -5.30 -5.08 -16.78
N LYS A 45 -5.62 -3.78 -16.89
CA LYS A 45 -6.19 -3.21 -18.12
C LYS A 45 -5.24 -3.37 -19.31
N LEU A 46 -3.95 -3.09 -19.11
CA LEU A 46 -2.94 -3.28 -20.16
C LEU A 46 -2.90 -4.74 -20.63
N THR A 47 -3.03 -5.70 -19.71
CA THR A 47 -3.09 -7.12 -20.05
C THR A 47 -4.28 -7.45 -20.95
N GLN A 48 -5.44 -6.81 -20.72
CA GLN A 48 -6.64 -7.01 -21.54
C GLN A 48 -6.52 -6.35 -22.93
N GLU A 49 -5.76 -5.26 -23.04
CA GLU A 49 -5.56 -4.53 -24.31
C GLU A 49 -4.50 -5.17 -25.22
N ILE A 50 -3.62 -6.02 -24.69
CA ILE A 50 -2.60 -6.71 -25.49
C ILE A 50 -3.21 -7.61 -26.54
N ASP A 51 -4.24 -8.40 -26.21
CA ASP A 51 -4.85 -9.34 -27.15
C ASP A 51 -5.39 -8.62 -28.42
N PRO A 52 -6.26 -7.58 -28.32
CA PRO A 52 -6.75 -6.86 -29.49
C PRO A 52 -5.67 -6.07 -30.23
N ALA A 53 -4.71 -5.47 -29.51
CA ALA A 53 -3.58 -4.79 -30.16
C ALA A 53 -2.70 -5.78 -30.95
N THR A 54 -2.54 -7.00 -30.43
CA THR A 54 -1.77 -8.05 -31.10
C THR A 54 -2.45 -8.49 -32.38
N THR A 55 -3.75 -8.77 -32.33
CA THR A 55 -4.54 -9.18 -33.50
C THR A 55 -4.49 -8.12 -34.60
N GLY A 56 -4.68 -6.84 -34.28
CA GLY A 56 -4.67 -5.78 -35.29
C GLY A 56 -3.32 -5.62 -36.03
N VAL A 57 -2.19 -5.86 -35.33
CA VAL A 57 -0.86 -5.85 -35.95
C VAL A 57 -0.66 -7.10 -36.82
N LEU A 58 -1.04 -8.28 -36.33
CA LEU A 58 -0.91 -9.55 -37.07
C LEU A 58 -1.80 -9.61 -38.31
N ASP A 59 -2.93 -8.90 -38.33
CA ASP A 59 -3.79 -8.78 -39.52
C ASP A 59 -3.12 -7.96 -40.65
N SER A 60 -2.14 -7.11 -40.31
CA SER A 60 -1.46 -6.21 -41.24
C SER A 60 -0.02 -6.63 -41.55
N LEU A 61 0.59 -7.51 -40.75
CA LEU A 61 1.97 -7.96 -40.84
C LEU A 61 2.02 -9.49 -40.86
N GLY A 62 2.70 -10.06 -41.86
CA GLY A 62 2.95 -11.50 -41.97
C GLY A 62 4.43 -11.85 -42.01
N GLY A 63 4.73 -13.15 -41.86
CA GLY A 63 6.10 -13.67 -41.91
C GLY A 63 6.84 -13.58 -40.57
N PRO A 64 8.18 -13.72 -40.56
CA PRO A 64 8.96 -13.93 -39.32
C PRO A 64 8.83 -12.82 -38.26
N VAL A 65 8.49 -11.60 -38.69
CA VAL A 65 8.26 -10.44 -37.80
C VAL A 65 6.95 -10.60 -37.02
N ALA A 66 5.92 -11.17 -37.66
CA ALA A 66 4.63 -11.47 -37.03
C ALA A 66 4.79 -12.55 -35.95
N ASP A 67 5.60 -13.58 -36.22
CA ASP A 67 5.90 -14.65 -35.27
C ASP A 67 6.63 -14.10 -34.03
N GLN A 68 7.68 -13.29 -34.23
CA GLN A 68 8.40 -12.64 -33.13
C GLN A 68 7.51 -11.72 -32.29
N PHE A 69 6.61 -10.98 -32.94
CA PHE A 69 5.68 -10.10 -32.25
C PHE A 69 4.66 -10.89 -31.42
N SER A 70 4.14 -11.99 -31.96
CA SER A 70 3.26 -12.93 -31.24
C SER A 70 3.94 -13.54 -30.01
N ASP A 71 5.21 -13.94 -30.13
CA ASP A 71 5.97 -14.48 -29.00
C ASP A 71 6.20 -13.43 -27.90
N PHE A 72 6.52 -12.19 -28.30
CA PHE A 72 6.67 -11.08 -27.36
C PHE A 72 5.39 -10.77 -26.60
N THR A 73 4.24 -10.68 -27.29
CA THR A 73 2.95 -10.39 -26.64
C THR A 73 2.50 -11.55 -25.76
N ARG A 74 2.78 -12.80 -26.15
CA ARG A 74 2.56 -13.97 -25.29
C ARG A 74 3.39 -13.92 -24.01
N GLN A 75 4.65 -13.50 -24.10
CA GLN A 75 5.50 -13.32 -22.92
C GLN A 75 4.95 -12.22 -22.01
N MET A 76 4.55 -11.06 -22.57
CA MET A 76 3.93 -9.99 -21.80
C MET A 76 2.66 -10.44 -21.09
N ARG A 77 1.80 -11.22 -21.76
CA ARG A 77 0.58 -11.80 -21.19
C ARG A 77 0.85 -12.70 -19.98
N THR A 78 2.03 -13.32 -19.93
CA THR A 78 2.44 -14.18 -18.82
C THR A 78 3.03 -13.38 -17.67
N VAL A 79 3.74 -12.28 -17.97
CA VAL A 79 4.46 -11.48 -16.96
C VAL A 79 3.55 -10.44 -16.30
N LEU A 80 2.73 -9.73 -17.07
CA LEU A 80 1.94 -8.60 -16.56
C LEU A 80 0.96 -8.97 -15.43
N PRO A 81 0.26 -10.13 -15.45
CA PRO A 81 -0.56 -10.56 -14.32
C PRO A 81 0.23 -10.71 -13.02
N ASN A 82 1.45 -11.25 -13.10
CA ASN A 82 2.31 -11.42 -11.92
C ASN A 82 2.77 -10.07 -11.36
N VAL A 83 3.05 -9.09 -12.23
CA VAL A 83 3.41 -7.73 -11.83
C VAL A 83 2.22 -7.01 -11.21
N ALA A 84 1.02 -7.15 -11.79
CA ALA A 84 -0.22 -6.62 -11.24
C ALA A 84 -0.52 -7.19 -9.84
N GLN A 85 -0.40 -8.51 -9.69
CA GLN A 85 -0.56 -9.18 -8.41
C GLN A 85 0.46 -8.71 -7.37
N SER A 86 1.72 -8.51 -7.78
CA SER A 86 2.76 -7.98 -6.90
C SER A 86 2.45 -6.55 -6.45
N ALA A 87 2.00 -5.69 -7.36
CA ALA A 87 1.55 -4.33 -7.04
C ALA A 87 0.37 -4.35 -6.06
N GLN A 88 -0.60 -5.24 -6.25
CA GLN A 88 -1.70 -5.43 -5.31
C GLN A 88 -1.20 -5.85 -3.93
N GLY A 89 -0.27 -6.79 -3.85
CA GLY A 89 0.32 -7.24 -2.59
C GLY A 89 1.05 -6.13 -1.84
N ILE A 90 1.76 -5.24 -2.53
CA ILE A 90 2.39 -4.06 -1.91
C ILE A 90 1.33 -3.10 -1.37
N GLY A 91 0.22 -2.94 -2.09
CA GLY A 91 -0.93 -2.18 -1.63
C GLY A 91 -1.50 -2.75 -0.31
N ASP A 92 -1.70 -4.06 -0.25
CA ASP A 92 -2.19 -4.75 0.95
C ASP A 92 -1.25 -4.62 2.14
N LEU A 93 0.07 -4.79 1.92
CA LEU A 93 1.08 -4.58 2.96
C LEU A 93 1.07 -3.16 3.49
N SER A 94 0.97 -2.16 2.61
CA SER A 94 0.92 -0.75 2.98
C SER A 94 -0.33 -0.43 3.80
N ARG A 95 -1.48 -0.97 3.41
CA ARG A 95 -2.74 -0.83 4.15
C ARG A 95 -2.69 -1.50 5.52
N ASN A 96 -2.17 -2.73 5.58
CA ASN A 96 -2.03 -3.46 6.85
C ASN A 96 -1.08 -2.75 7.80
N ALA A 97 0.03 -2.21 7.30
CA ALA A 97 0.95 -1.40 8.08
C ALA A 97 0.28 -0.12 8.61
N ALA A 98 -0.55 0.55 7.81
CA ALA A 98 -1.32 1.71 8.24
C ALA A 98 -2.26 1.36 9.41
N VAL A 99 -3.06 0.30 9.27
CA VAL A 99 -4.00 -0.15 10.31
C VAL A 99 -3.27 -0.58 11.59
N GLN A 100 -2.14 -1.28 11.46
CA GLN A 100 -1.34 -1.70 12.60
C GLN A 100 -0.73 -0.50 13.34
N LEU A 101 -0.35 0.54 12.60
CA LEU A 101 0.13 1.79 13.17
C LEU A 101 -0.98 2.54 13.90
N GLU A 102 -2.18 2.64 13.32
CA GLU A 102 -3.36 3.21 14.00
C GLU A 102 -3.63 2.49 15.32
N TYR A 103 -3.69 1.16 15.29
CA TYR A 103 -3.90 0.33 16.47
C TYR A 103 -2.83 0.57 17.54
N THR A 104 -1.56 0.67 17.12
CA THR A 104 -0.44 0.94 18.03
C THR A 104 -0.61 2.29 18.72
N LYS A 105 -0.94 3.35 17.97
CA LYS A 105 -1.16 4.68 18.54
C LYS A 105 -2.35 4.71 19.50
N TYR A 106 -3.47 4.06 19.16
CA TYR A 106 -4.60 3.96 20.10
C TYR A 106 -4.27 3.20 21.38
N SER A 107 -3.53 2.08 21.27
CA SER A 107 -3.11 1.31 22.44
C SER A 107 -2.23 2.15 23.38
N LEU A 108 -1.30 2.93 22.81
CA LEU A 108 -0.49 3.87 23.58
C LEU A 108 -1.32 4.96 24.25
N LEU A 109 -2.31 5.56 23.56
CA LEU A 109 -3.20 6.55 24.16
C LEU A 109 -3.95 6.00 25.36
N ILE A 110 -4.48 4.78 25.25
CA ILE A 110 -5.21 4.13 26.36
C ILE A 110 -4.27 3.92 27.56
N GLN A 111 -3.04 3.47 27.33
CA GLN A 111 -2.04 3.29 28.38
C GLN A 111 -1.66 4.62 29.06
N LEU A 112 -1.47 5.68 28.27
CA LEU A 112 -1.17 7.01 28.79
C LEU A 112 -2.32 7.59 29.61
N ILE A 113 -3.56 7.44 29.15
CA ILE A 113 -4.75 7.88 29.89
C ILE A 113 -4.86 7.13 31.21
N PHE A 114 -4.65 5.81 31.20
CA PHE A 114 -4.70 4.99 32.40
C PHE A 114 -3.61 5.42 33.39
N LEU A 115 -2.39 5.66 32.91
CA LEU A 115 -1.30 6.12 33.76
C LEU A 115 -1.58 7.53 34.34
N ALA A 116 -2.08 8.46 33.52
CA ALA A 116 -2.48 9.79 33.96
C ALA A 116 -3.50 9.71 35.11
N TYR A 117 -4.50 8.84 34.96
CA TYR A 117 -5.51 8.59 35.99
C TYR A 117 -4.88 8.04 37.28
N THR A 118 -4.02 7.02 37.18
CA THR A 118 -3.38 6.44 38.36
C THR A 118 -2.48 7.42 39.11
N LEU A 119 -1.79 8.32 38.39
CA LEU A 119 -0.95 9.36 39.00
C LEU A 119 -1.79 10.46 39.66
N TRP A 120 -3.00 10.70 39.18
CA TRP A 120 -3.92 11.68 39.76
C TRP A 120 -4.57 11.19 41.07
N GLU A 121 -4.78 9.88 41.19
CA GLU A 121 -5.31 9.27 42.42
C GLU A 121 -4.27 9.08 43.54
N LEU A 122 -2.98 9.23 43.22
CA LEU A 122 -1.85 9.14 44.16
C LEU A 122 -1.59 10.48 44.89
#